data_AF-A0A7C5AMA6-F1
#
_entry.id   AF-A0A7C5AMA6-F1
#
_cell.length_a   1.000
_cell.length_b   1.000
_cell.length_c   1.000
_cell.angle_alpha   90.00
_cell.angle_beta   90.00
_cell.angle_gamma   90.00
#
_symmetry.space_group_name_H-M   'P 1'
#
loop_
_entity.id
_entity.type
_entity.pdbx_description
1 polymer ?
#
loop_
_entity_poly.entity_id
_entity_poly.type
_entity_poly.pdbx_seq_one_letter_code
_entity_poly.pdbx_strand_id
1 'polypeptide(L)'
;RLAQEAGCDGVVCAGTEAQAVKDEFGKDFLVVCPAIRPRWALVPGDDQRRTTTPYEAIKAGADYIVVGRPIRLAHDPVEAARRVVAEIEEALG
;
A
#
# COMPACT_ATOMS: atom_id res chain seq x y z
N ARG A 1 9.65 7.51 15.08
CA ARG A 1 9.93 8.17 16.38
C ARG A 1 9.70 9.67 16.30
N LEU A 2 10.56 10.45 15.64
CA LEU A 2 10.42 11.92 15.54
C LEU A 2 9.01 12.39 15.13
N ALA A 3 8.38 11.74 14.14
CA ALA A 3 7.03 12.09 13.71
C ALA A 3 5.98 11.91 14.84
N GLN A 4 6.02 10.79 15.56
CA GLN A 4 5.11 10.54 16.69
C GLN A 4 5.38 11.52 17.85
N GLU A 5 6.65 11.78 18.18
CA GLU A 5 7.06 12.74 19.22
C GLU A 5 6.64 14.18 18.87
N ALA A 6 6.61 14.52 17.58
CA ALA A 6 6.12 15.79 17.08
C ALA A 6 4.58 15.89 17.02
N GLY A 7 3.86 14.82 17.41
CA GLY A 7 2.40 14.78 17.41
C GLY A 7 1.77 14.52 16.03
N CYS A 8 2.51 13.96 15.08
CA CYS A 8 1.92 13.51 13.81
C CYS A 8 1.04 12.27 14.03
N ASP A 9 -0.03 12.14 13.23
CA ASP A 9 -0.94 10.99 13.30
C ASP A 9 -0.38 9.71 12.67
N GLY A 10 0.69 9.81 11.88
CA GLY A 10 1.24 8.68 11.14
C GLY A 10 2.43 9.03 10.25
N VAL A 11 2.80 8.09 9.38
CA VAL A 11 3.93 8.19 8.45
C VAL A 11 3.61 7.61 7.07
N VAL A 12 4.39 8.07 6.09
CA VAL A 12 4.45 7.47 4.75
C VAL A 12 5.71 6.60 4.67
N CYS A 13 5.57 5.33 4.30
CA CYS A 13 6.70 4.39 4.19
C CYS A 13 6.46 3.34 3.09
N ALA A 14 7.47 2.51 2.77
CA ALA A 14 7.25 1.41 1.83
C ALA A 14 6.29 0.36 2.41
N GLY A 15 5.55 -0.35 1.55
CA GLY A 15 4.64 -1.41 1.99
C GLY A 15 5.33 -2.52 2.79
N THR A 16 6.60 -2.81 2.47
CA THR A 16 7.43 -3.78 3.21
C THR A 16 7.81 -3.34 4.63
N GLU A 17 7.66 -2.06 4.96
CA GLU A 17 8.05 -1.48 6.25
C GLU A 17 6.85 -1.32 7.19
N ALA A 18 5.62 -1.45 6.67
CA ALA A 18 4.39 -1.22 7.43
C ALA A 18 4.32 -2.03 8.74
N GLN A 19 4.70 -3.31 8.68
CA GLN A 19 4.67 -4.19 9.86
C GLN A 19 5.60 -3.68 10.95
N ALA A 20 6.83 -3.32 10.59
CA ALA A 20 7.81 -2.79 11.55
C ALA A 20 7.34 -1.47 12.18
N VAL A 21 6.70 -0.60 11.39
CA VAL A 21 6.10 0.64 11.90
C VAL A 21 4.96 0.33 12.88
N LYS A 22 4.07 -0.60 12.55
CA LYS A 22 2.97 -0.99 13.44
C LYS A 22 3.46 -1.68 14.72
N ASP A 23 4.50 -2.50 14.62
CA ASP A 23 5.12 -3.16 15.78
C ASP A 23 5.75 -2.15 16.75
N GLU A 24 6.33 -1.07 16.23
CA GLU A 24 7.02 -0.06 17.04
C GLU A 24 6.07 1.03 17.58
N PHE A 25 5.14 1.52 16.76
CA PHE A 25 4.31 2.70 17.08
C PHE A 25 2.86 2.37 17.43
N GLY A 26 2.46 1.10 17.32
CA GLY A 26 1.11 0.63 17.62
C GLY A 26 0.15 0.72 16.43
N LYS A 27 -1.05 0.16 16.63
CA LYS A 27 -2.07 0.04 15.57
C LYS A 27 -2.70 1.38 15.18
N ASP A 28 -2.79 2.32 16.11
CA ASP A 28 -3.46 3.61 15.91
C ASP A 28 -2.60 4.62 15.12
N PHE A 29 -1.29 4.37 14.98
CA PHE A 29 -0.39 5.23 14.22
C PHE A 29 -0.53 4.95 12.72
N LEU A 30 -0.99 5.93 11.94
CA LEU A 30 -1.37 5.72 10.54
C LEU A 30 -0.15 5.39 9.67
N VAL A 31 -0.34 4.43 8.77
CA VAL A 31 0.66 3.98 7.80
C VAL A 31 0.09 4.11 6.39
N VAL A 32 0.69 5.01 5.61
CA VAL A 32 0.33 5.24 4.21
C VAL A 32 1.45 4.70 3.31
N CYS A 33 1.12 3.74 2.44
CA CYS A 33 2.09 3.08 1.59
C CYS A 33 1.91 3.50 0.12
N PRO A 34 2.86 4.23 -0.48
CA PRO A 34 2.82 4.58 -1.88
C PRO A 34 3.45 3.52 -2.78
N ALA A 35 3.36 3.74 -4.10
CA ALA A 35 3.95 2.89 -5.12
C ALA A 35 3.46 1.43 -5.09
N ILE A 36 2.19 1.24 -4.70
CA ILE A 36 1.57 -0.08 -4.64
C ILE A 36 1.17 -0.54 -6.05
N ARG A 37 1.46 -1.82 -6.35
CA ARG A 37 1.20 -2.43 -7.65
C ARG A 37 0.36 -3.69 -7.52
N PRO A 38 -0.87 -3.69 -8.06
CA PRO A 38 -1.71 -4.89 -8.10
C PRO A 38 -1.02 -6.05 -8.82
N ARG A 39 -1.33 -7.30 -8.44
CA ARG A 39 -0.70 -8.51 -9.01
C ARG A 39 -0.80 -8.54 -10.53
N TRP A 40 -1.93 -8.09 -11.06
CA TRP A 40 -2.21 -8.04 -12.49
C TRP A 40 -1.51 -6.90 -13.26
N ALA A 41 -0.86 -5.98 -12.56
CA ALA A 41 -0.11 -4.86 -13.13
C ALA A 41 1.41 -5.03 -13.01
N LEU A 42 1.88 -6.19 -12.53
CA LEU A 42 3.30 -6.51 -12.44
C LEU A 42 3.81 -6.85 -13.85
N VAL A 43 4.53 -5.91 -14.47
CA VAL A 43 5.14 -6.10 -15.80
C VAL A 43 6.63 -6.44 -15.63
N PRO A 44 7.13 -7.53 -16.24
CA PRO A 44 8.56 -7.82 -16.26
C PRO A 44 9.33 -6.65 -16.89
N GLY A 45 10.27 -6.05 -16.14
CA GLY A 45 11.10 -4.94 -16.61
C GLY A 45 10.60 -3.52 -16.28
N ASP A 46 9.51 -3.35 -15.52
CA ASP A 46 9.16 -2.04 -14.96
C ASP A 46 10.23 -1.60 -13.93
N ASP A 47 10.47 -0.29 -13.86
CA ASP A 47 11.58 0.36 -13.13
C ASP A 47 11.55 0.17 -11.59
N GLN A 48 10.51 -0.48 -11.07
CA GLN A 48 10.26 -0.61 -9.65
C GLN A 48 10.64 -2.00 -9.10
N ARG A 49 11.93 -2.17 -8.81
CA ARG A 49 12.54 -3.39 -8.21
C ARG A 49 12.02 -3.80 -6.83
N ARG A 50 11.05 -3.09 -6.22
CA ARG A 50 10.51 -3.35 -4.88
C ARG A 50 9.04 -2.94 -4.78
N THR A 51 8.17 -3.62 -5.52
CA THR A 51 6.75 -3.32 -5.51
C THR A 51 6.01 -4.25 -4.57
N THR A 52 5.26 -3.66 -3.64
CA THR A 52 4.33 -4.37 -2.76
C THR A 52 2.95 -4.35 -3.40
N THR A 53 2.27 -5.49 -3.36
CA THR A 53 0.87 -5.58 -3.82
C THR A 53 -0.09 -4.96 -2.80
N PRO A 54 -1.29 -4.53 -3.23
CA PRO A 54 -2.37 -4.15 -2.31
C PRO A 54 -2.56 -5.19 -1.20
N TYR A 55 -2.64 -6.47 -1.56
CA TYR A 55 -2.79 -7.56 -0.60
C TYR A 55 -1.68 -7.56 0.45
N GLU A 56 -0.41 -7.58 0.01
CA GLU A 56 0.75 -7.64 0.90
C GLU A 56 0.84 -6.40 1.81
N ALA A 57 0.56 -5.20 1.28
CA ALA A 57 0.62 -3.98 2.06
C ALA A 57 -0.43 -3.96 3.17
N ILE A 58 -1.67 -4.38 2.86
CA ILE A 58 -2.75 -4.46 3.85
C ILE A 58 -2.44 -5.55 4.89
N LYS A 59 -1.94 -6.73 4.49
CA LYS A 59 -1.50 -7.77 5.44
C LYS A 59 -0.36 -7.30 6.35
N ALA A 60 0.52 -6.45 5.85
CA ALA A 60 1.60 -5.85 6.63
C ALA A 60 1.12 -4.68 7.53
N GLY A 61 -0.16 -4.31 7.49
CA GLY A 61 -0.73 -3.29 8.37
C GLY A 61 -0.74 -1.87 7.80
N ALA A 62 -0.67 -1.69 6.48
CA ALA A 62 -0.96 -0.39 5.88
C ALA A 62 -2.43 -0.02 6.09
N ASP A 63 -2.70 1.21 6.54
CA ASP A 63 -4.07 1.75 6.65
C ASP A 63 -4.54 2.32 5.32
N TYR A 64 -3.61 2.89 4.54
CA TYR A 64 -3.86 3.44 3.23
C TYR A 64 -2.82 2.98 2.22
N ILE A 65 -3.26 2.70 1.00
CA ILE A 65 -2.39 2.42 -0.14
C ILE A 65 -2.58 3.47 -1.22
N VAL A 66 -1.50 3.84 -1.91
CA VAL A 66 -1.56 4.75 -3.06
C VAL A 66 -1.23 3.99 -4.33
N VAL A 67 -2.24 3.80 -5.17
CA VAL A 67 -2.13 3.16 -6.48
C VAL A 67 -2.33 4.20 -7.58
N GLY A 68 -1.28 4.46 -8.35
CA GLY A 68 -1.28 5.48 -9.41
C GLY A 68 -1.44 4.90 -10.82
N ARG A 69 -0.30 4.68 -11.48
CA ARG A 69 -0.20 4.19 -12.89
C ARG A 69 -1.14 3.02 -13.21
N PRO A 70 -1.29 1.96 -12.38
CA PRO A 70 -2.15 0.83 -12.69
C PRO A 70 -3.62 1.21 -12.91
N ILE A 71 -4.13 2.22 -12.21
CA ILE A 71 -5.52 2.69 -12.35
C ILE A 71 -5.58 3.76 -13.44
N ARG A 72 -4.71 4.77 -13.38
CA ARG A 72 -4.78 5.95 -14.27
C ARG A 72 -4.54 5.62 -15.75
N LEU A 73 -3.74 4.61 -16.04
CA LEU A 73 -3.38 4.22 -17.41
C LEU A 73 -4.12 2.97 -17.90
N ALA A 74 -5.03 2.43 -17.09
CA ALA A 74 -5.85 1.30 -17.52
C ALA A 74 -6.83 1.72 -18.63
N HIS A 75 -7.16 0.78 -19.51
CA HIS A 75 -8.21 0.96 -20.51
C HIS A 75 -9.56 1.25 -19.85
N ASP A 76 -9.85 0.60 -18.72
CA ASP A 76 -11.00 0.86 -17.87
C ASP A 76 -10.51 1.16 -16.43
N PRO A 77 -10.40 2.44 -16.05
CA PRO A 77 -9.96 2.83 -14.71
C PRO A 77 -10.92 2.39 -13.60
N VAL A 78 -12.21 2.29 -13.87
CA VAL A 78 -13.22 1.88 -12.88
C VAL A 78 -13.02 0.40 -12.57
N GLU A 79 -12.89 -0.42 -13.61
CA GLU A 79 -12.61 -1.85 -13.43
C GLU A 79 -11.24 -2.09 -12.79
N ALA A 80 -10.21 -1.33 -13.19
CA ALA A 80 -8.91 -1.40 -12.54
C ALA A 80 -9.00 -1.11 -11.03
N ALA A 81 -9.73 -0.05 -10.64
CA ALA A 81 -9.95 0.27 -9.22
C ALA A 81 -10.70 -0.84 -8.49
N ARG A 82 -11.76 -1.42 -9.09
CA ARG A 82 -12.49 -2.57 -8.50
C ARG A 82 -11.58 -3.77 -8.25
N ARG A 83 -10.67 -4.06 -9.18
CA ARG A 83 -9.70 -5.15 -9.01
C ARG A 83 -8.68 -4.88 -7.90
N VAL A 84 -8.32 -3.62 -7.65
CA VAL A 84 -7.51 -3.25 -6.48
C VAL A 84 -8.30 -3.48 -5.19
N VAL A 85 -9.57 -3.07 -5.15
CA VAL A 85 -10.44 -3.30 -4.00
C VAL A 85 -10.57 -4.79 -3.70
N ALA A 86 -10.73 -5.64 -4.71
CA ALA A 86 -10.78 -7.09 -4.52
C ALA A 86 -9.51 -7.65 -3.85
N GLU A 87 -8.31 -7.15 -4.19
CA GLU A 87 -7.07 -7.55 -3.52
C GLU A 87 -6.99 -7.06 -2.06
N ILE A 88 -7.58 -5.91 -1.74
CA ILE A 88 -7.71 -5.42 -0.36
C ILE A 88 -8.67 -6.31 0.43
N GLU A 89 -9.84 -6.61 -0.13
CA GLU A 89 -10.86 -7.47 0.48
C GLU A 89 -10.32 -8.87 0.77
N GLU A 90 -9.53 -9.44 -0.16
CA GLU A 90 -8.84 -10.72 0.05
C GLU A 90 -7.86 -10.68 1.24
N ALA A 91 -7.23 -9.53 1.52
CA ALA A 91 -6.32 -9.39 2.65
C ALA A 91 -7.04 -9.23 4.00
N LEU A 92 -8.27 -8.69 3.98
CA LEU A 92 -9.09 -8.43 5.16
C LEU A 92 -9.99 -9.60 5.56
N GLY A 93 -10.27 -10.52 4.62
CA GLY A 93 -10.94 -11.80 4.88
C GLY A 93 -10.07 -12.78 5.65
#